data_AF-A0A2S0NC88-F1
#
_entry.id   AF-A0A2S0NC88-F1
#
_cell.length_a   1.000
_cell.length_b   1.000
_cell.length_c   1.000
_cell.angle_alpha   90.00
_cell.angle_beta   90.00
_cell.angle_gamma   90.00
#
_symmetry.space_group_name_H-M   'P 1'
#
loop_
_entity.id
_entity.type
_entity.pdbx_description
1 polymer ?
#
loop_
_entity_poly.entity_id
_entity_poly.type
_entity_poly.pdbx_seq_one_letter_code
_entity_poly.pdbx_strand_id
1 'polypeptide(L)'
;MVKQFAAAAAAILCLTATASAQSPGNAVVFAIFENPEPHHGCIVSERNRDGGYDNLVLGRCDSPAAQFVFDERAKRIRPAARPNLCVGDTTGAGDAPFDAILRDCTPDGVGQFYTYNRGRRLIVALTEDNREERDGYCLYVGPQRGRRTAILAEPCHHRRPRAAQTAFFITPASAVGAAGAGAPASPPPPAAPMASDPRPPQAAPASGQLTRTPWGRSGPWTIDASSTPAGFSTCRAVRQSDSGEIRIGLNAQLDMTMSTPADRATAPPGTRANVVLRAGRDRETVPGSVNSEGRLAFTVPPPIGRTMVETNLREMFVEGPDGMSVVPIAGFRGLWDELNACVSAQGRR
;
A
#
# COMPACT_ATOMS: atom_id res chain seq x y z
N MET A 1 -26.69 -27.75 71.46
CA MET A 1 -27.19 -27.24 70.17
C MET A 1 -25.99 -26.89 69.29
N VAL A 2 -25.57 -27.78 68.40
CA VAL A 2 -24.46 -27.55 67.46
C VAL A 2 -25.05 -27.70 66.06
N LYS A 3 -25.09 -26.60 65.30
CA LYS A 3 -25.57 -26.57 63.90
C LYS A 3 -24.38 -26.84 62.97
N GLN A 4 -24.44 -27.96 62.26
CA GLN A 4 -23.54 -28.27 61.15
C GLN A 4 -24.00 -27.53 59.89
N PHE A 5 -23.08 -26.81 59.24
CA PHE A 5 -23.26 -26.27 57.89
C PHE A 5 -22.54 -27.21 56.91
N ALA A 6 -23.30 -27.80 55.98
CA ALA A 6 -22.76 -28.55 54.86
C ALA A 6 -22.49 -27.59 53.68
N ALA A 7 -21.23 -27.51 53.25
CA ALA A 7 -20.82 -26.80 52.05
C ALA A 7 -20.94 -27.72 50.82
N ALA A 8 -21.76 -27.34 49.84
CA ALA A 8 -21.88 -28.02 48.57
C ALA A 8 -20.78 -27.51 47.61
N ALA A 9 -19.84 -28.38 47.26
CA ALA A 9 -18.84 -28.12 46.22
C ALA A 9 -19.46 -28.41 44.84
N ALA A 10 -19.68 -27.37 44.04
CA ALA A 10 -20.08 -27.51 42.63
C ALA A 10 -18.84 -27.70 41.75
N ALA A 11 -18.69 -28.89 41.17
CA ALA A 11 -17.66 -29.17 40.17
C ALA A 11 -18.10 -28.60 38.81
N ILE A 12 -17.35 -27.63 38.29
CA ILE A 12 -17.54 -27.08 36.94
C ILE A 12 -16.73 -27.94 35.97
N LEU A 13 -17.42 -28.76 35.16
CA LEU A 13 -16.83 -29.48 34.03
C LEU A 13 -16.64 -28.48 32.87
N CYS A 14 -15.39 -28.10 32.59
CA CYS A 14 -15.03 -27.39 31.36
C CYS A 14 -15.00 -28.37 30.18
N LEU A 15 -16.09 -28.46 29.41
CA LEU A 15 -16.12 -29.11 28.10
C LEU A 15 -15.37 -28.23 27.08
N THR A 16 -14.10 -28.54 26.81
CA THR A 16 -13.36 -27.95 25.67
C THR A 16 -13.83 -28.60 24.37
N ALA A 17 -14.97 -28.14 23.85
CA ALA A 17 -15.39 -28.47 22.50
C ALA A 17 -14.40 -27.82 21.52
N THR A 18 -13.50 -28.61 20.94
CA THR A 18 -12.74 -28.21 19.76
C THR A 18 -13.73 -28.06 18.62
N ALA A 19 -14.25 -26.85 18.42
CA ALA A 19 -15.03 -26.50 17.24
C ALA A 19 -14.11 -26.67 16.03
N SER A 20 -14.21 -27.81 15.35
CA SER A 20 -13.62 -27.98 14.04
C SER A 20 -14.28 -26.94 13.14
N ALA A 21 -13.52 -25.89 12.79
CA ALA A 21 -13.98 -24.86 11.87
C ALA A 21 -14.33 -25.54 10.54
N GLN A 22 -15.61 -25.85 10.36
CA GLN A 22 -16.12 -26.49 9.17
C GLN A 22 -15.99 -25.45 8.06
N SER A 23 -15.04 -25.65 7.17
CA SER A 23 -14.82 -24.75 6.04
C SER A 23 -16.13 -24.64 5.27
N PRO A 24 -16.60 -23.42 4.95
CA PRO A 24 -17.83 -23.27 4.18
C PRO A 24 -17.67 -24.05 2.88
N GLY A 25 -18.68 -24.85 2.50
CA GLY A 25 -18.56 -25.85 1.44
C GLY A 25 -18.19 -25.31 0.05
N ASN A 26 -18.18 -23.98 -0.12
CA ASN A 26 -17.78 -23.26 -1.33
C ASN A 26 -16.47 -22.46 -1.18
N ALA A 27 -15.68 -22.70 -0.14
CA ALA A 27 -14.38 -22.04 0.03
C ALA A 27 -13.37 -22.52 -1.03
N VAL A 28 -12.60 -21.56 -1.54
CA VAL A 28 -11.51 -21.76 -2.49
C VAL A 28 -10.22 -21.16 -1.94
N VAL A 29 -9.09 -21.63 -2.45
CA VAL A 29 -7.79 -20.97 -2.31
C VAL A 29 -7.34 -20.45 -3.67
N PHE A 30 -6.61 -19.33 -3.68
CA PHE A 30 -5.96 -18.80 -4.87
C PHE A 30 -4.47 -19.14 -4.81
N ALA A 31 -4.09 -20.24 -5.45
CA ALA A 31 -2.73 -20.75 -5.46
C ALA A 31 -1.92 -20.19 -6.63
N ILE A 32 -0.61 -20.09 -6.50
CA ILE A 32 0.27 -19.69 -7.61
C ILE A 32 0.79 -20.90 -8.42
N PHE A 33 0.35 -22.11 -8.07
CA PHE A 33 0.68 -23.39 -8.70
C PHE A 33 -0.60 -24.21 -8.95
N GLU A 34 -0.56 -25.07 -9.98
CA GLU A 34 -1.71 -25.86 -10.43
C GLU A 34 -2.14 -26.92 -9.41
N ASN A 35 -1.16 -27.53 -8.75
CA ASN A 35 -1.36 -28.50 -7.68
C ASN A 35 -0.76 -27.92 -6.39
N PRO A 36 -1.53 -27.13 -5.63
CA PRO A 36 -1.03 -26.53 -4.41
C PRO A 36 -0.82 -27.59 -3.32
N GLU A 37 0.43 -27.78 -2.92
CA GLU A 37 0.77 -28.46 -1.67
C GLU A 37 0.52 -27.51 -0.48
N PRO A 38 0.38 -28.02 0.75
CA PRO A 38 0.16 -27.20 1.95
C PRO A 38 1.17 -26.05 2.12
N HIS A 39 2.42 -26.26 1.69
CA HIS A 39 3.52 -25.29 1.80
C HIS A 39 3.69 -24.39 0.58
N HIS A 40 2.90 -24.58 -0.47
CA HIS A 40 2.94 -23.74 -1.65
C HIS A 40 2.36 -22.35 -1.38
N GLY A 41 2.69 -21.40 -2.26
CA GLY A 41 2.21 -20.03 -2.16
C GLY A 41 0.73 -19.92 -2.54
N CYS A 42 -0.09 -19.57 -1.56
CA CYS A 42 -1.47 -19.12 -1.78
C CYS A 42 -1.63 -17.67 -1.33
N ILE A 43 -2.60 -16.96 -1.90
CA ILE A 43 -3.05 -15.69 -1.33
C ILE A 43 -3.59 -15.98 0.06
N VAL A 44 -3.14 -15.23 1.06
CA VAL A 44 -3.63 -15.28 2.44
C VAL A 44 -3.98 -13.88 2.93
N SER A 45 -5.03 -13.79 3.75
CA SER A 45 -5.36 -12.56 4.46
C SER A 45 -4.48 -12.38 5.70
N GLU A 46 -3.68 -11.32 5.74
CA GLU A 46 -2.88 -10.97 6.91
C GLU A 46 -3.49 -9.78 7.65
N ARG A 47 -3.80 -9.97 8.93
CA ARG A 47 -4.34 -8.88 9.76
C ARG A 47 -3.32 -7.77 9.95
N ASN A 48 -3.74 -6.55 9.68
CA ASN A 48 -2.93 -5.38 9.98
C ASN A 48 -3.04 -5.04 11.48
N ARG A 49 -1.91 -5.09 12.19
CA ARG A 49 -1.87 -4.85 13.65
C ARG A 49 -2.06 -3.38 14.00
N ASP A 50 -1.83 -2.48 13.06
CA ASP A 50 -1.85 -1.03 13.29
C ASP A 50 -3.24 -0.40 13.10
N GLY A 51 -4.29 -1.24 12.99
CA GLY A 51 -5.67 -0.80 12.82
C GLY A 51 -6.03 -0.32 11.41
N GLY A 52 -5.20 -0.64 10.41
CA GLY A 52 -5.48 -0.39 9.00
C GLY A 52 -6.21 -1.55 8.32
N TYR A 53 -6.38 -1.44 7.01
CA TYR A 53 -6.89 -2.54 6.19
C TYR A 53 -5.96 -3.75 6.24
N ASP A 54 -6.57 -4.92 6.14
CA ASP A 54 -5.86 -6.18 6.11
C ASP A 54 -5.17 -6.37 4.76
N ASN A 55 -3.96 -6.93 4.77
CA ASN A 55 -3.16 -7.09 3.56
C ASN A 55 -3.43 -8.45 2.92
N LEU A 56 -3.33 -8.52 1.61
CA LEU A 56 -3.20 -9.79 0.90
C LEU A 56 -1.73 -10.06 0.62
N VAL A 57 -1.26 -11.21 1.09
CA VAL A 57 0.14 -11.64 0.92
C VAL A 57 0.20 -13.08 0.44
N LEU A 58 1.37 -13.51 -0.02
CA LEU A 58 1.64 -14.91 -0.28
C LEU A 58 1.95 -15.64 1.04
N GLY A 59 1.29 -16.76 1.28
CA GLY A 59 1.49 -17.60 2.46
C GLY A 59 1.14 -19.06 2.19
N ARG A 60 0.94 -19.85 3.25
CA ARG A 60 0.63 -21.27 3.15
C ARG A 60 -0.82 -21.51 2.72
N CYS A 61 -1.01 -22.47 1.82
CA CYS A 61 -2.33 -22.84 1.30
C CYS A 61 -3.24 -23.53 2.34
N ASP A 62 -2.66 -24.18 3.36
CA ASP A 62 -3.43 -24.84 4.43
C ASP A 62 -3.87 -23.89 5.56
N SER A 63 -3.45 -22.63 5.50
CA SER A 63 -3.87 -21.61 6.46
C SER A 63 -5.37 -21.33 6.34
N PRO A 64 -6.13 -21.20 7.44
CA PRO A 64 -7.51 -20.71 7.40
C PRO A 64 -7.63 -19.33 6.74
N ALA A 65 -6.57 -18.51 6.81
CA ALA A 65 -6.49 -17.22 6.16
C ALA A 65 -6.34 -17.29 4.63
N ALA A 66 -6.05 -18.47 4.07
CA ALA A 66 -5.98 -18.71 2.63
C ALA A 66 -7.36 -18.99 2.01
N GLN A 67 -8.40 -19.16 2.83
CA GLN A 67 -9.73 -19.56 2.37
C GLN A 67 -10.57 -18.34 2.01
N PHE A 68 -11.09 -18.33 0.80
CA PHE A 68 -11.93 -17.28 0.26
C PHE A 68 -13.22 -17.86 -0.33
N VAL A 69 -14.25 -17.05 -0.40
CA VAL A 69 -15.46 -17.27 -1.20
C VAL A 69 -15.36 -16.36 -2.40
N PHE A 70 -15.31 -16.96 -3.59
CA PHE A 70 -15.40 -16.22 -4.85
C PHE A 70 -16.83 -16.23 -5.36
N ASP A 71 -17.51 -15.10 -5.22
CA ASP A 71 -18.86 -14.90 -5.73
C ASP A 71 -18.79 -14.37 -7.15
N GLU A 72 -18.82 -15.30 -8.12
CA GLU A 72 -18.68 -14.97 -9.55
C GLU A 72 -19.85 -14.11 -10.08
N ARG A 73 -21.02 -14.16 -9.43
CA ARG A 73 -22.19 -13.35 -9.78
C ARG A 73 -22.07 -11.93 -9.25
N ALA A 74 -21.70 -11.79 -7.98
CA ALA A 74 -21.46 -10.48 -7.36
C ALA A 74 -20.12 -9.86 -7.77
N LYS A 75 -19.27 -10.64 -8.47
CA LYS A 75 -17.89 -10.29 -8.83
C LYS A 75 -17.09 -9.91 -7.59
N ARG A 76 -17.19 -10.68 -6.49
CA ARG A 76 -16.51 -10.37 -5.23
C ARG A 76 -15.70 -11.53 -4.73
N ILE A 77 -14.54 -11.21 -4.16
CA ILE A 77 -13.71 -12.15 -3.42
C ILE A 77 -13.79 -11.76 -1.94
N ARG A 78 -14.16 -12.70 -1.08
CA ARG A 78 -14.31 -12.47 0.37
C ARG A 78 -13.54 -13.53 1.15
N PRO A 79 -12.84 -13.20 2.25
CA PRO A 79 -12.25 -14.22 3.10
C PRO A 79 -13.36 -15.04 3.78
N ALA A 80 -13.25 -16.36 3.76
CA ALA A 80 -14.28 -17.27 4.27
C ALA A 80 -14.58 -17.05 5.77
N ALA A 81 -13.54 -16.76 6.57
CA ALA A 81 -13.67 -16.50 7.99
C ALA A 81 -14.26 -15.12 8.34
N ARG A 82 -14.33 -14.18 7.39
CA ARG A 82 -14.77 -12.79 7.59
C ARG A 82 -15.58 -12.27 6.40
N PRO A 83 -16.82 -12.76 6.23
CA PRO A 83 -17.62 -12.50 5.02
C PRO A 83 -18.06 -11.04 4.84
N ASN A 84 -17.90 -10.19 5.86
CA ASN A 84 -18.13 -8.74 5.79
C ASN A 84 -17.00 -7.98 5.08
N LEU A 85 -15.84 -8.61 4.87
CA LEU A 85 -14.71 -8.03 4.16
C LEU A 85 -14.68 -8.49 2.70
N CYS A 86 -14.26 -7.60 1.82
CA CYS A 86 -14.07 -7.84 0.39
C CYS A 86 -12.64 -7.50 0.01
N VAL A 87 -12.08 -8.25 -0.94
CA VAL A 87 -10.86 -7.84 -1.63
C VAL A 87 -11.14 -6.50 -2.30
N GLY A 88 -10.22 -5.56 -2.15
CA GLY A 88 -10.31 -4.22 -2.68
C GLY A 88 -8.94 -3.66 -3.01
N ASP A 89 -8.91 -2.57 -3.76
CA ASP A 89 -7.71 -1.77 -3.93
C ASP A 89 -7.44 -0.86 -2.72
N THR A 90 -6.18 -0.44 -2.57
CA THR A 90 -5.80 0.56 -1.56
C THR A 90 -6.13 2.00 -1.95
N THR A 91 -6.48 2.26 -3.21
CA THR A 91 -6.77 3.60 -3.72
C THR A 91 -8.24 3.97 -3.62
N GLY A 92 -9.14 2.98 -3.58
CA GLY A 92 -10.58 3.20 -3.63
C GLY A 92 -11.07 3.78 -4.96
N ALA A 93 -10.22 3.80 -5.99
CA ALA A 93 -10.47 4.50 -7.25
C ALA A 93 -10.25 3.60 -8.48
N GLY A 94 -9.77 2.37 -8.31
CA GLY A 94 -9.40 1.52 -9.42
C GLY A 94 -8.18 2.04 -10.20
N ASP A 95 -7.27 2.80 -9.59
CA ASP A 95 -6.04 3.25 -10.27
C ASP A 95 -4.83 2.39 -9.87
N ALA A 96 -4.17 1.76 -10.84
CA ALA A 96 -2.97 0.94 -10.61
C ALA A 96 -1.65 1.68 -10.91
N PRO A 97 -0.51 1.23 -10.34
CA PRO A 97 -0.35 0.07 -9.47
C PRO A 97 -0.91 0.29 -8.06
N PHE A 98 -1.57 -0.73 -7.50
CA PHE A 98 -2.09 -0.71 -6.14
C PHE A 98 -1.80 -2.03 -5.39
N ASP A 99 -1.82 -1.96 -4.06
CA ASP A 99 -1.81 -3.16 -3.22
C ASP A 99 -3.23 -3.71 -3.11
N ALA A 100 -3.40 -5.03 -3.19
CA ALA A 100 -4.67 -5.66 -2.92
C ALA A 100 -4.83 -5.85 -1.39
N ILE A 101 -5.94 -5.34 -0.85
CA ILE A 101 -6.25 -5.35 0.57
C ILE A 101 -7.64 -5.93 0.83
N LEU A 102 -7.98 -6.11 2.10
CA LEU A 102 -9.32 -6.42 2.56
C LEU A 102 -9.91 -5.22 3.31
N ARG A 103 -11.09 -4.79 2.88
CA ARG A 103 -11.88 -3.72 3.49
C ARG A 103 -13.35 -4.10 3.54
N ASP A 104 -14.17 -3.33 4.23
CA ASP A 104 -15.61 -3.61 4.33
C ASP A 104 -16.26 -3.68 2.94
N CYS A 105 -17.08 -4.71 2.74
CA CYS A 105 -17.86 -4.88 1.52
C CYS A 105 -18.91 -3.77 1.42
N THR A 106 -18.81 -2.91 0.42
CA THR A 106 -19.84 -1.90 0.11
C THR A 106 -20.51 -2.24 -1.23
N PRO A 107 -21.85 -2.14 -1.38
CA PRO A 107 -22.56 -2.56 -2.59
C PRO A 107 -22.02 -1.96 -3.89
N ASP A 108 -21.64 -0.69 -3.86
CA ASP A 108 -21.07 0.07 -4.97
C ASP A 108 -19.61 0.44 -4.72
N GLY A 109 -18.89 -0.42 -3.98
CA GLY A 109 -17.49 -0.22 -3.65
C GLY A 109 -16.60 -0.28 -4.88
N VAL A 110 -16.17 0.89 -5.36
CA VAL A 110 -15.12 1.05 -6.36
C VAL A 110 -13.93 0.17 -6.02
N GLY A 111 -13.39 -0.57 -6.99
CA GLY A 111 -12.22 -1.42 -6.78
C GLY A 111 -12.46 -2.69 -5.96
N GLN A 112 -13.72 -3.02 -5.60
CA GLN A 112 -14.08 -4.28 -4.92
C GLN A 112 -14.63 -5.36 -5.86
N PHE A 113 -14.59 -5.11 -7.16
CA PHE A 113 -15.14 -6.01 -8.18
C PHE A 113 -14.02 -6.76 -8.89
N TYR A 114 -14.13 -8.09 -8.95
CA TYR A 114 -13.13 -8.99 -9.49
C TYR A 114 -13.77 -10.05 -10.38
N THR A 115 -13.10 -10.37 -11.48
CA THR A 115 -13.38 -11.55 -12.28
C THR A 115 -12.17 -12.47 -12.34
N TYR A 116 -12.38 -13.69 -12.83
CA TYR A 116 -11.33 -14.67 -13.00
C TYR A 116 -11.34 -15.20 -14.43
N ASN A 117 -10.28 -14.89 -15.18
CA ASN A 117 -10.09 -15.43 -16.50
C ASN A 117 -9.51 -16.84 -16.38
N ARG A 118 -10.37 -17.86 -16.53
CA ARG A 118 -9.97 -19.28 -16.45
C ARG A 118 -8.89 -19.66 -17.48
N GLY A 119 -8.97 -19.12 -18.70
CA GLY A 119 -8.04 -19.44 -19.79
C GLY A 119 -6.63 -18.88 -19.58
N ARG A 120 -6.54 -17.66 -19.04
CA ARG A 120 -5.27 -17.00 -18.72
C ARG A 120 -4.81 -17.22 -17.28
N ARG A 121 -5.67 -17.81 -16.44
CA ARG A 121 -5.46 -18.03 -15.00
C ARG A 121 -5.22 -16.70 -14.26
N LEU A 122 -5.96 -15.65 -14.61
CA LEU A 122 -5.75 -14.29 -14.06
C LEU A 122 -6.92 -13.87 -13.18
N ILE A 123 -6.63 -13.29 -12.02
CA ILE A 123 -7.62 -12.54 -11.24
C ILE A 123 -7.55 -11.09 -11.71
N VAL A 124 -8.67 -10.56 -12.19
CA VAL A 124 -8.75 -9.23 -12.79
C VAL A 124 -9.65 -8.35 -11.93
N ALA A 125 -9.09 -7.29 -11.36
CA ALA A 125 -9.82 -6.21 -10.73
C ALA A 125 -10.49 -5.34 -11.82
N LEU A 126 -11.80 -5.14 -11.70
CA LEU A 126 -12.59 -4.34 -12.61
C LEU A 126 -12.61 -2.87 -12.13
N THR A 127 -12.61 -1.93 -13.06
CA THR A 127 -12.82 -0.51 -12.74
C THR A 127 -14.30 -0.19 -12.62
N GLU A 128 -14.62 0.94 -11.97
CA GLU A 128 -16.00 1.43 -11.82
C GLU A 128 -16.71 1.57 -13.16
N ASP A 129 -16.02 2.11 -14.16
CA ASP A 129 -16.56 2.39 -15.49
C ASP A 129 -16.61 1.15 -16.40
N ASN A 130 -15.71 0.18 -16.18
CA ASN A 130 -15.59 -0.99 -17.04
C ASN A 130 -15.84 -2.29 -16.27
N ARG A 131 -17.11 -2.70 -16.27
CA ARG A 131 -17.52 -4.09 -15.94
C ARG A 131 -16.95 -5.14 -16.90
N GLU A 132 -16.12 -4.74 -17.86
CA GLU A 132 -15.46 -5.58 -18.86
C GLU A 132 -13.99 -5.79 -18.52
N GLU A 133 -13.49 -7.00 -18.79
CA GLU A 133 -12.14 -7.46 -18.40
C GLU A 133 -10.99 -6.69 -19.08
N ARG A 134 -11.26 -6.04 -20.23
CA ARG A 134 -10.24 -5.47 -21.11
C ARG A 134 -9.39 -4.40 -20.41
N ASP A 135 -10.03 -3.47 -19.71
CA ASP A 135 -9.33 -2.35 -19.08
C ASP A 135 -9.05 -2.58 -17.58
N GLY A 136 -9.16 -3.84 -17.15
CA GLY A 136 -8.93 -4.23 -15.76
C GLY A 136 -7.46 -4.32 -15.36
N TYR A 137 -7.27 -4.52 -14.05
CA TYR A 137 -5.95 -4.72 -13.45
C TYR A 137 -5.76 -6.14 -13.01
N CYS A 138 -4.69 -6.76 -13.47
CA CYS A 138 -4.37 -8.13 -13.17
C CYS A 138 -3.62 -8.17 -11.84
N LEU A 139 -4.11 -9.00 -10.92
CA LEU A 139 -3.36 -9.30 -9.72
C LEU A 139 -2.04 -9.98 -10.08
N TYR A 140 -1.02 -9.76 -9.26
CA TYR A 140 0.28 -10.39 -9.40
C TYR A 140 0.99 -10.48 -8.05
N VAL A 141 1.98 -11.37 -7.97
CA VAL A 141 2.84 -11.51 -6.80
C VAL A 141 3.93 -10.45 -6.84
N GLY A 142 3.86 -9.48 -5.93
CA GLY A 142 4.82 -8.39 -5.83
C GLY A 142 6.21 -8.83 -5.38
N PRO A 143 7.21 -7.94 -5.41
CA PRO A 143 8.54 -8.24 -4.88
C PRO A 143 8.46 -8.50 -3.37
N GLN A 144 9.28 -9.44 -2.90
CA GLN A 144 9.39 -9.73 -1.47
C GLN A 144 9.94 -8.51 -0.73
N ARG A 145 9.20 -8.01 0.27
CA ARG A 145 9.58 -6.92 1.16
C ARG A 145 9.74 -7.47 2.57
N GLY A 146 10.97 -7.78 2.95
CA GLY A 146 11.27 -8.47 4.21
C GLY A 146 10.74 -9.90 4.21
N ARG A 147 9.87 -10.25 5.16
CA ARG A 147 9.24 -11.58 5.26
C ARG A 147 7.91 -11.70 4.53
N ARG A 148 7.48 -10.65 3.83
CA ARG A 148 6.15 -10.58 3.20
C ARG A 148 6.29 -10.42 1.69
N THR A 149 5.40 -11.08 0.97
CA THR A 149 5.27 -10.93 -0.48
C THR A 149 3.86 -10.46 -0.76
N ALA A 150 3.69 -9.16 -1.03
CA ALA A 150 2.38 -8.55 -1.21
C ALA A 150 1.72 -8.99 -2.52
N ILE A 151 0.39 -9.07 -2.54
CA ILE A 151 -0.37 -9.18 -3.77
C ILE A 151 -0.68 -7.78 -4.27
N LEU A 152 -0.27 -7.50 -5.49
CA LEU A 152 -0.38 -6.19 -6.13
C LEU A 152 -1.27 -6.30 -7.37
N ALA A 153 -1.66 -5.17 -7.96
CA ALA A 153 -2.36 -5.13 -9.24
C ALA A 153 -1.67 -4.18 -10.22
N GLU A 154 -1.68 -4.52 -11.52
CA GLU A 154 -1.19 -3.67 -12.61
C GLU A 154 -2.05 -3.85 -13.87
N PRO A 155 -2.01 -2.93 -14.85
CA PRO A 155 -2.83 -3.05 -16.06
C PRO A 155 -2.59 -4.38 -16.77
N CYS A 156 -3.67 -5.13 -17.05
CA CYS A 156 -3.59 -6.47 -17.65
C CYS A 156 -2.92 -6.49 -19.04
N HIS A 157 -2.89 -5.34 -19.73
CA HIS A 157 -2.36 -5.17 -21.09
C HIS A 157 -0.93 -4.65 -21.14
N HIS A 158 -0.22 -4.57 -20.01
CA HIS A 158 1.20 -4.24 -20.08
C HIS A 158 1.98 -5.31 -20.85
N ARG A 159 2.66 -4.90 -21.93
CA ARG A 159 3.44 -5.77 -22.84
C ARG A 159 4.54 -6.58 -22.13
N ARG A 160 4.89 -6.18 -20.91
CA ARG A 160 5.76 -6.92 -19.99
C ARG A 160 5.19 -6.74 -18.59
N PRO A 161 4.54 -7.78 -18.01
CA PRO A 161 4.21 -7.74 -16.59
C PRO A 161 5.48 -7.45 -15.80
N ARG A 162 5.40 -6.54 -14.81
CA ARG A 162 6.59 -6.20 -14.00
C ARG A 162 7.03 -7.36 -13.12
N ALA A 163 6.14 -8.32 -12.89
CA ALA A 163 6.38 -9.49 -12.07
C ALA A 163 6.37 -10.78 -12.87
N ALA A 164 7.10 -11.76 -12.34
CA ALA A 164 7.23 -13.09 -12.93
C ALA A 164 5.95 -13.94 -12.80
N GLN A 165 5.01 -13.58 -11.91
CA GLN A 165 3.89 -14.45 -11.56
C GLN A 165 2.56 -13.71 -11.47
N THR A 166 1.75 -13.92 -12.50
CA THR A 166 0.38 -13.40 -12.64
C THR A 166 -0.67 -14.51 -12.67
N ALA A 167 -0.24 -15.77 -12.82
CA ALA A 167 -1.13 -16.92 -12.88
C ALA A 167 -1.54 -17.38 -11.47
N PHE A 168 -2.86 -17.44 -11.25
CA PHE A 168 -3.50 -17.96 -10.04
C PHE A 168 -4.43 -19.10 -10.40
N PHE A 169 -4.47 -20.12 -9.56
CA PHE A 169 -5.31 -21.30 -9.70
C PHE A 169 -6.35 -21.28 -8.59
N ILE A 170 -7.63 -21.29 -8.98
CA ILE A 170 -8.73 -21.43 -8.03
C ILE A 170 -8.90 -22.92 -7.73
N THR A 171 -8.55 -23.31 -6.51
CA THR A 171 -8.63 -24.70 -6.04
C THR A 171 -9.63 -24.78 -4.88
N PRO A 172 -10.54 -25.77 -4.83
CA PRO A 172 -11.39 -25.97 -3.66
C PRO A 172 -10.54 -26.14 -2.40
N ALA A 173 -10.89 -25.46 -1.30
CA ALA A 173 -10.10 -25.50 -0.07
C ALA A 173 -9.97 -26.91 0.51
N SER A 174 -10.97 -27.77 0.30
CA SER A 174 -10.95 -29.19 0.69
C SER A 174 -9.88 -30.02 -0.02
N ALA A 175 -9.45 -29.61 -1.23
CA ALA A 175 -8.46 -30.35 -2.01
C ALA A 175 -7.02 -30.15 -1.49
N VAL A 176 -6.72 -29.00 -0.86
CA VAL A 176 -5.38 -28.68 -0.34
C VAL A 176 -4.97 -29.60 0.81
N GLY A 177 -5.91 -29.94 1.70
CA GLY A 177 -5.66 -30.81 2.86
C GLY A 177 -5.56 -32.30 2.51
N ALA A 178 -6.31 -32.75 1.48
CA ALA A 178 -6.34 -34.15 1.08
C ALA A 178 -5.00 -34.61 0.47
N ALA A 179 -4.29 -33.71 -0.22
CA ALA A 179 -3.01 -34.04 -0.87
C ALA A 179 -1.89 -34.41 0.12
N GLY A 180 -1.91 -33.86 1.34
CA GLY A 180 -0.87 -34.11 2.34
C GLY A 180 -1.04 -35.39 3.16
N ALA A 181 -2.24 -35.99 3.18
CA ALA A 181 -2.55 -37.09 4.10
C ALA A 181 -2.31 -38.50 3.52
N GLY A 182 -2.02 -38.64 2.21
CA GLY A 182 -2.01 -39.95 1.54
C GLY A 182 -0.84 -40.24 0.61
N ALA A 183 0.10 -39.31 0.41
CA ALA A 183 1.27 -39.56 -0.43
C ALA A 183 2.38 -40.23 0.42
N PRO A 184 2.83 -41.47 0.12
CA PRO A 184 3.98 -42.05 0.79
C PRO A 184 5.19 -41.16 0.55
N ALA A 185 5.86 -40.76 1.63
CA ALA A 185 7.03 -39.88 1.59
C ALA A 185 8.10 -40.49 0.67
N SER A 186 8.42 -39.81 -0.43
CA SER A 186 9.60 -40.15 -1.23
C SER A 186 10.85 -39.98 -0.36
N PRO A 187 11.80 -40.93 -0.40
CA PRO A 187 13.01 -40.85 0.41
C PRO A 187 13.82 -39.60 0.05
N PRO A 188 14.46 -38.94 1.03
CA PRO A 188 15.23 -37.73 0.79
C PRO A 188 16.38 -38.01 -0.18
N PRO A 189 16.66 -37.10 -1.13
CA PRO A 189 17.82 -37.23 -2.00
C PRO A 189 19.12 -37.13 -1.15
N PRO A 190 20.17 -37.88 -1.52
CA PRO A 190 21.44 -37.87 -0.80
C PRO A 190 22.08 -36.48 -0.84
N ALA A 191 22.56 -36.03 0.32
CA ALA A 191 23.20 -34.73 0.51
C ALA A 191 24.48 -34.61 -0.34
N ALA A 192 24.54 -33.60 -1.20
CA ALA A 192 25.75 -33.24 -1.92
C ALA A 192 26.71 -32.45 -1.01
N PRO A 193 28.04 -32.68 -1.11
CA PRO A 193 29.03 -31.98 -0.30
C PRO A 193 29.16 -30.51 -0.75
N MET A 194 28.97 -29.57 0.19
CA MET A 194 29.23 -28.15 -0.01
C MET A 194 30.74 -27.86 0.02
N ALA A 195 31.27 -27.36 -1.08
CA ALA A 195 32.61 -26.76 -1.13
C ALA A 195 32.54 -25.29 -0.70
N SER A 196 33.34 -24.93 0.29
CA SER A 196 33.48 -23.57 0.82
C SER A 196 34.59 -22.82 0.08
N ASP A 197 34.22 -21.74 -0.62
CA ASP A 197 35.14 -20.85 -1.33
C ASP A 197 35.38 -19.56 -0.51
N PRO A 198 36.63 -19.18 -0.17
CA PRO A 198 36.92 -18.01 0.63
C PRO A 198 37.07 -16.76 -0.25
N ARG A 199 36.05 -15.88 -0.23
CA ARG A 199 36.13 -14.57 -0.91
C ARG A 199 36.68 -13.50 0.05
N PRO A 200 37.68 -12.69 -0.37
CA PRO A 200 38.24 -11.64 0.47
C PRO A 200 37.26 -10.46 0.67
N PRO A 201 37.38 -9.73 1.79
CA PRO A 201 36.43 -8.68 2.19
C PRO A 201 36.58 -7.44 1.31
N GLN A 202 35.47 -6.98 0.72
CA GLN A 202 35.37 -5.67 0.09
C GLN A 202 35.04 -4.61 1.16
N ALA A 203 35.77 -3.49 1.13
CA ALA A 203 35.54 -2.35 1.99
C ALA A 203 34.18 -1.69 1.66
N ALA A 204 33.34 -1.52 2.68
CA ALA A 204 32.03 -0.89 2.55
C ALA A 204 32.18 0.64 2.38
N PRO A 205 31.45 1.27 1.44
CA PRO A 205 31.35 2.72 1.40
C PRO A 205 30.60 3.23 2.64
N ALA A 206 31.02 4.40 3.15
CA ALA A 206 30.42 5.05 4.30
C ALA A 206 28.91 5.29 4.07
N SER A 207 28.09 4.48 4.71
CA SER A 207 26.63 4.64 4.72
C SER A 207 26.27 5.76 5.68
N GLY A 208 26.02 6.95 5.15
CA GLY A 208 25.28 7.98 5.87
C GLY A 208 23.94 7.41 6.32
N GLN A 209 23.71 7.40 7.63
CA GLN A 209 22.52 6.82 8.22
C GLN A 209 21.30 7.60 7.74
N LEU A 210 20.41 6.94 6.99
CA LEU A 210 19.12 7.48 6.56
C LEU A 210 18.27 7.75 7.80
N THR A 211 18.30 8.97 8.33
CA THR A 211 17.35 9.42 9.34
C THR A 211 16.02 9.65 8.64
N ARG A 212 15.22 8.59 8.52
CA ARG A 212 13.81 8.73 8.17
C ARG A 212 13.12 9.32 9.39
N THR A 213 12.83 10.61 9.37
CA THR A 213 11.86 11.20 10.28
C THR A 213 10.48 10.88 9.70
N PRO A 214 9.72 9.91 10.25
CA PRO A 214 8.37 9.66 9.77
C PRO A 214 7.53 10.89 10.08
N TRP A 215 7.03 11.54 9.04
CA TRP A 215 6.06 12.63 9.15
C TRP A 215 4.75 11.97 9.62
N GLY A 216 4.38 12.10 10.89
CA GLY A 216 3.21 11.41 11.46
C GLY A 216 1.86 11.94 10.95
N ARG A 217 0.77 11.39 11.53
CA ARG A 217 -0.62 11.59 11.08
C ARG A 217 -0.94 13.07 10.94
N SER A 218 -1.10 13.52 9.70
CA SER A 218 -1.12 14.93 9.34
C SER A 218 -2.55 15.46 9.26
N GLY A 219 -2.78 16.64 9.83
CA GLY A 219 -4.08 17.33 9.86
C GLY A 219 -4.59 17.78 8.48
N PRO A 220 -5.79 18.38 8.39
CA PRO A 220 -6.32 18.91 7.13
C PRO A 220 -5.45 20.06 6.60
N TRP A 221 -5.53 20.31 5.29
CA TRP A 221 -4.91 21.49 4.67
C TRP A 221 -5.73 22.73 4.99
N THR A 222 -5.06 23.83 5.32
CA THR A 222 -5.65 25.17 5.41
C THR A 222 -5.20 25.99 4.21
N ILE A 223 -6.11 26.66 3.51
CA ILE A 223 -5.78 27.51 2.36
C ILE A 223 -5.87 28.97 2.77
N ASP A 224 -4.73 29.64 2.69
CA ASP A 224 -4.60 31.07 2.90
C ASP A 224 -4.34 31.77 1.56
N ALA A 225 -5.12 32.81 1.28
CA ALA A 225 -4.87 33.74 0.20
C ALA A 225 -4.08 34.93 0.74
N SER A 226 -2.87 35.16 0.24
CA SER A 226 -2.12 36.37 0.56
C SER A 226 -1.85 37.19 -0.71
N SER A 227 -2.08 38.50 -0.60
CA SER A 227 -1.67 39.47 -1.62
C SER A 227 -0.25 39.95 -1.29
N THR A 228 0.70 39.74 -2.18
CA THR A 228 2.00 40.40 -2.05
C THR A 228 1.88 41.88 -2.48
N PRO A 229 2.74 42.79 -1.97
CA PRO A 229 2.77 44.19 -2.39
C PRO A 229 3.02 44.38 -3.90
N ALA A 230 3.55 43.35 -4.57
CA ALA A 230 3.79 43.34 -6.01
C ALA A 230 2.55 42.93 -6.85
N GLY A 231 1.37 42.79 -6.24
CA GLY A 231 0.13 42.46 -6.95
C GLY A 231 -0.02 40.99 -7.32
N PHE A 232 0.94 40.13 -6.95
CA PHE A 232 0.81 38.69 -7.10
C PHE A 232 0.04 38.13 -5.92
N SER A 233 -1.08 37.51 -6.25
CA SER A 233 -1.93 36.82 -5.33
C SER A 233 -1.48 35.35 -5.30
N THR A 234 -0.91 34.93 -4.17
CA THR A 234 -0.44 33.55 -3.99
C THR A 234 -1.47 32.82 -3.15
N CYS A 235 -2.00 31.73 -3.69
CA CYS A 235 -2.80 30.80 -2.91
C CYS A 235 -1.87 29.80 -2.28
N ARG A 236 -1.96 29.67 -0.96
CA ARG A 236 -1.03 28.88 -0.19
C ARG A 236 -1.80 27.89 0.67
N ALA A 237 -1.52 26.62 0.45
CA ALA A 237 -1.96 25.54 1.31
C ALA A 237 -0.91 25.29 2.39
N VAL A 238 -1.36 25.17 3.62
CA VAL A 238 -0.54 24.94 4.81
C VAL A 238 -1.01 23.66 5.49
N ARG A 239 -0.07 22.79 5.84
CA ARG A 239 -0.35 21.57 6.62
C ARG A 239 0.64 21.42 7.75
N GLN A 240 0.14 21.22 8.96
CA GLN A 240 1.00 20.89 10.10
C GLN A 240 1.37 19.40 10.08
N SER A 241 2.60 19.11 10.44
CA SER A 241 3.13 17.76 10.66
C SER A 241 4.03 17.75 11.88
N ASP A 242 4.42 16.55 12.34
CA ASP A 242 5.29 16.40 13.51
C ASP A 242 6.69 17.03 13.33
N SER A 243 7.17 17.11 12.10
CA SER A 243 8.45 17.74 11.74
C SER A 243 8.29 19.20 11.32
N GLY A 244 7.07 19.75 11.45
CA GLY A 244 6.75 21.16 11.24
C GLY A 244 5.77 21.40 10.09
N GLU A 245 5.51 22.67 9.85
CA GLU A 245 4.57 23.11 8.82
C GLU A 245 5.11 22.82 7.41
N ILE A 246 4.30 22.30 6.49
CA ILE A 246 4.57 22.20 5.04
C ILE A 246 3.74 23.27 4.32
N ARG A 247 4.33 23.93 3.32
CA ARG A 247 3.65 24.98 2.54
C ARG A 247 3.73 24.66 1.06
N ILE A 248 2.59 24.71 0.39
CA ILE A 248 2.48 24.57 -1.07
C ILE A 248 1.80 25.82 -1.58
N GLY A 249 2.44 26.54 -2.49
CA GLY A 249 1.95 27.78 -3.07
C GLY A 249 1.77 27.65 -4.58
N LEU A 250 0.75 28.32 -5.11
CA LEU A 250 0.55 28.52 -6.55
C LEU A 250 0.53 30.02 -6.85
N ASN A 251 1.27 30.44 -7.87
CA ASN A 251 1.24 31.81 -8.38
C ASN A 251 0.24 31.94 -9.55
N ALA A 252 0.10 33.16 -10.08
CA ALA A 252 -0.81 33.46 -11.21
C ALA A 252 -0.42 32.74 -12.52
N GLN A 253 0.83 32.31 -12.66
CA GLN A 253 1.35 31.54 -13.80
C GLN A 253 1.20 30.02 -13.60
N LEU A 254 0.58 29.59 -12.49
CA LEU A 254 0.45 28.20 -12.07
C LEU A 254 1.80 27.51 -11.76
N ASP A 255 2.84 28.29 -11.46
CA ASP A 255 4.06 27.72 -10.91
C ASP A 255 3.82 27.29 -9.47
N MET A 256 4.04 26.00 -9.22
CA MET A 256 3.94 25.43 -7.89
C MET A 256 5.25 25.64 -7.14
N THR A 257 5.17 26.25 -5.96
CA THR A 257 6.27 26.39 -5.01
C THR A 257 6.00 25.53 -3.79
N MET A 258 7.04 24.93 -3.24
CA MET A 258 6.92 24.19 -1.99
C MET A 258 7.99 24.64 -1.01
N SER A 259 7.67 24.62 0.28
CA SER A 259 8.69 24.72 1.32
C SER A 259 8.47 23.71 2.44
N THR A 260 9.57 23.12 2.87
CA THR A 260 9.64 22.22 4.03
C THR A 260 10.49 22.86 5.13
N PRO A 261 10.24 22.55 6.41
CA PRO A 261 11.18 22.83 7.49
C PRO A 261 12.56 22.29 7.13
N ALA A 262 13.61 23.06 7.41
CA ALA A 262 15.00 22.61 7.33
C ALA A 262 15.62 22.66 8.73
N ASP A 263 16.47 21.71 9.04
CA ASP A 263 17.22 21.77 10.29
C ASP A 263 18.25 22.91 10.23
N ARG A 264 18.05 23.94 11.08
CA ARG A 264 18.91 25.12 11.12
C ARG A 264 20.35 24.81 11.53
N ALA A 265 20.57 23.71 12.26
CA ALA A 265 21.92 23.32 12.66
C ALA A 265 22.75 22.82 11.46
N THR A 266 22.10 22.17 10.50
CA THR A 266 22.73 21.56 9.32
C THR A 266 22.60 22.42 8.05
N ALA A 267 21.56 23.26 7.97
CA ALA A 267 21.28 24.09 6.81
C ALA A 267 20.85 25.51 7.24
N PRO A 268 21.80 26.43 7.55
CA PRO A 268 21.49 27.80 7.93
C PRO A 268 20.84 28.60 6.78
N PRO A 269 20.13 29.72 7.06
CA PRO A 269 19.58 30.60 6.04
C PRO A 269 20.62 31.00 4.98
N GLY A 270 20.22 30.97 3.71
CA GLY A 270 21.09 31.20 2.56
C GLY A 270 21.76 29.94 2.00
N THR A 271 21.67 28.80 2.70
CA THR A 271 22.15 27.51 2.19
C THR A 271 21.43 27.16 0.89
N ARG A 272 22.20 26.94 -0.18
CA ARG A 272 21.70 26.45 -1.47
C ARG A 272 21.83 24.93 -1.50
N ALA A 273 20.82 24.25 -2.01
CA ALA A 273 20.82 22.80 -2.13
C ALA A 273 20.20 22.35 -3.45
N ASN A 274 20.64 21.18 -3.91
CA ASN A 274 19.96 20.45 -4.97
C ASN A 274 18.89 19.59 -4.31
N VAL A 275 17.62 19.87 -4.61
CA VAL A 275 16.49 19.15 -4.07
C VAL A 275 16.07 18.07 -5.05
N VAL A 276 16.16 16.80 -4.65
CA VAL A 276 15.65 15.70 -5.48
C VAL A 276 14.19 15.49 -5.15
N LEU A 277 13.34 15.72 -6.15
CA LEU A 277 11.90 15.47 -6.09
C LEU A 277 11.61 14.11 -6.74
N ARG A 278 10.79 13.31 -6.07
CA ARG A 278 10.29 12.05 -6.63
C ARG A 278 8.79 11.95 -6.45
N ALA A 279 8.07 11.95 -7.56
CA ALA A 279 6.62 11.83 -7.64
C ALA A 279 6.29 10.66 -8.58
N GLY A 280 5.91 9.51 -8.03
CA GLY A 280 5.68 8.31 -8.82
C GLY A 280 6.94 7.84 -9.55
N ARG A 281 6.94 7.91 -10.90
CA ARG A 281 8.09 7.56 -11.75
C ARG A 281 8.96 8.76 -12.10
N ASP A 282 8.42 9.97 -11.93
CA ASP A 282 9.12 11.18 -12.27
C ASP A 282 10.08 11.54 -11.16
N ARG A 283 11.30 11.88 -11.58
CA ARG A 283 12.39 12.26 -10.70
C ARG A 283 13.09 13.44 -11.32
N GLU A 284 13.22 14.51 -10.55
CA GLU A 284 13.88 15.72 -11.00
C GLU A 284 14.69 16.32 -9.87
N THR A 285 15.80 16.97 -10.24
CA THR A 285 16.65 17.69 -9.29
C THR A 285 16.47 19.17 -9.56
N VAL A 286 15.98 19.91 -8.56
CA VAL A 286 15.74 21.35 -8.67
C VAL A 286 16.62 22.13 -7.71
N PRO A 287 17.01 23.36 -8.05
CA PRO A 287 17.66 24.23 -7.08
C PRO A 287 16.66 24.64 -5.99
N GLY A 288 17.11 24.56 -4.74
CA GLY A 288 16.39 25.07 -3.57
C GLY A 288 17.30 25.94 -2.70
N SER A 289 16.69 26.74 -1.83
CA SER A 289 17.42 27.52 -0.85
C SER A 289 16.71 27.59 0.49
N VAL A 290 17.48 27.63 1.58
CA VAL A 290 16.94 27.84 2.92
C VAL A 290 16.70 29.33 3.12
N ASN A 291 15.45 29.72 3.36
CA ASN A 291 15.08 31.12 3.59
C ASN A 291 15.40 31.59 5.03
N SER A 292 15.15 32.86 5.34
CA SER A 292 15.36 33.45 6.68
C SER A 292 14.51 32.79 7.78
N GLU A 293 13.41 32.13 7.42
CA GLU A 293 12.57 31.39 8.36
C GLU A 293 13.18 30.02 8.72
N GLY A 294 14.25 29.59 8.06
CA GLY A 294 14.85 28.25 8.21
C GLY A 294 14.06 27.18 7.47
N ARG A 295 13.49 27.52 6.30
CA ARG A 295 12.71 26.59 5.47
C ARG A 295 13.37 26.43 4.12
N LEU A 296 13.51 25.18 3.68
CA LEU A 296 13.99 24.86 2.34
C LEU A 296 12.84 25.12 1.34
N ALA A 297 13.01 26.13 0.49
CA ALA A 297 12.04 26.51 -0.53
C ALA A 297 12.56 26.16 -1.93
N PHE A 298 11.67 25.69 -2.80
CA PHE A 298 11.97 25.32 -4.18
C PHE A 298 10.71 25.37 -5.07
N THR A 299 10.92 25.44 -6.37
CA THR A 299 9.85 25.37 -7.38
C THR A 299 9.69 23.92 -7.83
N VAL A 300 8.44 23.44 -7.86
CA VAL A 300 8.10 22.11 -8.36
C VAL A 300 7.97 22.20 -9.88
N PRO A 301 8.78 21.44 -10.66
CA PRO A 301 8.72 21.47 -12.12
C PRO A 301 7.37 20.98 -12.64
N PRO A 302 6.90 21.47 -13.80
CA PRO A 302 5.62 21.06 -14.37
C PRO A 302 5.43 19.53 -14.53
N PRO A 303 6.46 18.73 -14.92
CA PRO A 303 6.31 17.27 -14.97
C PRO A 303 5.98 16.67 -13.59
N ILE A 304 6.71 17.07 -12.55
CA ILE A 304 6.47 16.61 -11.17
C ILE A 304 5.09 17.08 -10.68
N GLY A 305 4.77 18.36 -10.91
CA GLY A 305 3.48 18.93 -10.52
C GLY A 305 2.30 18.22 -11.19
N ARG A 306 2.40 17.92 -12.49
CA ARG A 306 1.41 17.15 -13.23
C ARG A 306 1.21 15.77 -12.61
N THR A 307 2.29 15.07 -12.31
CA THR A 307 2.20 13.73 -11.70
C THR A 307 1.62 13.77 -10.29
N MET A 308 1.85 14.82 -9.51
CA MET A 308 1.19 15.03 -8.22
C MET A 308 -0.33 15.23 -8.35
N VAL A 309 -0.80 15.84 -9.43
CA VAL A 309 -2.22 16.14 -9.67
C VAL A 309 -2.94 14.94 -10.31
N GLU A 310 -2.32 14.33 -11.32
CA GLU A 310 -2.92 13.27 -12.14
C GLU A 310 -2.80 11.90 -11.47
N THR A 311 -1.77 11.69 -10.65
CA THR A 311 -1.57 10.41 -9.95
C THR A 311 -1.98 10.54 -8.50
N ASN A 312 -2.69 9.54 -7.98
CA ASN A 312 -3.02 9.39 -6.56
C ASN A 312 -1.77 9.02 -5.73
N LEU A 313 -0.79 9.93 -5.67
CA LEU A 313 0.41 9.76 -4.89
C LEU A 313 0.10 9.88 -3.40
N ARG A 314 0.67 8.97 -2.60
CA ARG A 314 0.60 9.05 -1.14
C ARG A 314 1.70 9.94 -0.59
N GLU A 315 2.87 9.88 -1.21
CA GLU A 315 4.11 10.45 -0.71
C GLU A 315 4.92 11.02 -1.88
N MET A 316 5.59 12.13 -1.59
CA MET A 316 6.67 12.67 -2.41
C MET A 316 7.94 12.68 -1.57
N PHE A 317 9.06 12.30 -2.19
CA PHE A 317 10.35 12.36 -1.52
C PHE A 317 11.05 13.67 -1.89
N VAL A 318 11.57 14.34 -0.87
CA VAL A 318 12.32 15.59 -0.97
C VAL A 318 13.68 15.35 -0.32
N GLU A 319 14.72 15.24 -1.13
CA GLU A 319 16.09 15.06 -0.63
C GLU A 319 16.78 16.42 -0.56
N GLY A 320 16.99 16.93 0.66
CA GLY A 320 17.66 18.18 0.97
C GLY A 320 19.05 17.98 1.59
N PRO A 321 19.73 19.07 1.98
CA PRO A 321 21.07 19.01 2.59
C PRO A 321 21.08 18.36 3.97
N ASP A 322 19.94 18.37 4.66
CA ASP A 322 19.67 17.73 5.95
C ASP A 322 19.21 16.27 5.84
N GLY A 323 19.03 15.77 4.61
CA GLY A 323 18.66 14.39 4.32
C GLY A 323 17.35 14.26 3.55
N MET A 324 16.72 13.09 3.65
CA MET A 324 15.51 12.77 2.91
C MET A 324 14.26 13.01 3.76
N SER A 325 13.41 13.94 3.33
CA SER A 325 12.08 14.17 3.86
C SER A 325 11.02 13.48 3.01
N VAL A 326 9.96 12.97 3.66
CA VAL A 326 8.81 12.36 3.00
C VAL A 326 7.61 13.26 3.20
N VAL A 327 7.12 13.87 2.13
CA VAL A 327 5.98 14.79 2.18
C VAL A 327 4.71 13.99 1.88
N PRO A 328 3.76 13.87 2.83
CA PRO A 328 2.50 13.17 2.59
C PRO A 328 1.61 14.02 1.68
N ILE A 329 1.37 13.53 0.47
CA ILE A 329 0.57 14.19 -0.57
C ILE A 329 -0.71 13.41 -0.94
N ALA A 330 -1.12 12.47 -0.09
CA ALA A 330 -2.42 11.81 -0.26
C ALA A 330 -3.56 12.84 -0.38
N GLY A 331 -4.38 12.71 -1.43
CA GLY A 331 -5.47 13.64 -1.74
C GLY A 331 -5.03 14.95 -2.39
N PHE A 332 -3.80 15.04 -2.92
CA PHE A 332 -3.28 16.28 -3.53
C PHE A 332 -4.16 16.84 -4.64
N ARG A 333 -4.87 15.99 -5.39
CA ARG A 333 -5.81 16.44 -6.43
C ARG A 333 -6.88 17.40 -5.91
N GLY A 334 -7.51 17.08 -4.78
CA GLY A 334 -8.50 17.97 -4.15
C GLY A 334 -7.88 19.29 -3.70
N LEU A 335 -6.67 19.24 -3.13
CA LEU A 335 -5.92 20.43 -2.77
C LEU A 335 -5.57 21.30 -3.99
N TRP A 336 -5.18 20.68 -5.10
CA TRP A 336 -4.88 21.38 -6.34
C TRP A 336 -6.10 22.11 -6.89
N ASP A 337 -7.27 21.45 -6.89
CA ASP A 337 -8.53 22.05 -7.34
C ASP A 337 -8.89 23.28 -6.49
N GLU A 338 -8.73 23.20 -5.16
CA GLU A 338 -8.96 24.33 -4.26
C GLU A 338 -7.94 25.47 -4.46
N LEU A 339 -6.65 25.16 -4.65
CA LEU A 339 -5.63 26.16 -4.92
C LEU A 339 -5.86 26.85 -6.26
N ASN A 340 -6.22 26.10 -7.29
CA ASN A 340 -6.51 26.63 -8.62
C ASN A 340 -7.78 27.52 -8.61
N ALA A 341 -8.82 27.10 -7.87
CA ALA A 341 -10.02 27.91 -7.65
C ALA A 341 -9.67 29.23 -6.93
N CYS A 342 -8.78 29.17 -5.94
CA CYS A 342 -8.29 30.35 -5.23
C CYS A 342 -7.54 31.31 -6.17
N VAL A 343 -6.60 30.82 -7.00
CA VAL A 343 -5.83 31.68 -7.93
C VAL A 343 -6.78 32.29 -8.97
N SER A 344 -7.73 31.50 -9.48
CA SER A 344 -8.73 31.95 -10.44
C SER A 344 -9.66 33.04 -9.88
N ALA A 345 -10.02 32.97 -8.59
CA ALA A 345 -10.83 33.97 -7.93
C ALA A 345 -10.09 35.32 -7.76
N GLN A 346 -8.76 35.29 -7.71
CA GLN A 346 -7.93 36.49 -7.57
C GLN A 346 -7.74 37.23 -8.89
N GLY A 347 -7.64 36.51 -10.02
CA GLY A 347 -7.52 37.12 -11.36
C GLY A 347 -8.81 37.79 -11.89
N ARG A 348 -9.93 37.68 -11.18
CA ARG A 348 -11.21 38.33 -11.52
C ARG A 348 -11.43 39.68 -10.82
N ARG A 349 -10.48 40.16 -10.03
CA ARG A 349 -10.54 41.44 -9.30
C ARG A 349 -9.75 42.52 -10.02
#